data_AF-A0A957FX02-F1
#
_entry.id   AF-A0A957FX02-F1
#
_cell.length_a   1.000
_cell.length_b   1.000
_cell.length_c   1.000
_cell.angle_alpha   90.00
_cell.angle_beta   90.00
_cell.angle_gamma   90.00
#
_symmetry.space_group_name_H-M   'P 1'
#
loop_
_entity.id
_entity.type
_entity.pdbx_description
1 polymer ?
#
loop_
_entity_poly.entity_id
_entity_poly.type
_entity_poly.pdbx_seq_one_letter_code
_entity_poly.pdbx_strand_id
1 'polypeptide(L)'
;MKRLMLWAGLLVAAGLILVLTEKGQAVPEFLGTRLVSIVNGGGASNGDSSYPDSSHSGRYVVFESNATNLVGGDSNGVTDVFLRDMITQNVYRLSRHSNGTAGNGASQRPVVSGDGRYIAFHSAATNLVDGDTNNATDVYVHDRLTGQTSRVSVATGGAQANAPSYDPDISADGRYITFWSLASNLATLDNNGKSDVFVHDRNTGQTFRVSVASNGQQGNDDSSHPTISDDGR
;
A
#
# COMPACT_ATOMS: atom_id res chain seq x y z
N MET A 1 -18.49 -51.75 -23.89
CA MET A 1 -19.47 -50.65 -24.04
C MET A 1 -20.07 -50.32 -22.68
N LYS A 2 -19.83 -49.11 -22.18
CA LYS A 2 -20.75 -48.25 -21.41
C LYS A 2 -19.93 -47.05 -20.88
N ARG A 3 -19.94 -45.96 -21.67
CA ARG A 3 -19.45 -44.64 -21.26
C ARG A 3 -20.44 -44.09 -20.24
N LEU A 4 -19.97 -43.79 -19.02
CA LEU A 4 -20.73 -43.05 -18.03
C LEU A 4 -20.65 -41.56 -18.41
N MET A 5 -21.75 -41.01 -18.94
CA MET A 5 -21.89 -39.55 -19.10
C MET A 5 -22.30 -38.99 -17.73
N LEU A 6 -21.41 -38.27 -17.05
CA LEU A 6 -21.81 -37.37 -15.97
C LEU A 6 -22.34 -36.08 -16.59
N TRP A 7 -23.60 -35.77 -16.29
CA TRP A 7 -24.19 -34.47 -16.55
C TRP A 7 -23.65 -33.48 -15.53
N ALA A 8 -22.90 -32.46 -15.97
CA ALA A 8 -22.62 -31.29 -15.15
C ALA A 8 -23.87 -30.41 -15.12
N GLY A 9 -24.61 -30.45 -14.02
CA GLY A 9 -25.69 -29.51 -13.75
C GLY A 9 -25.09 -28.13 -13.48
N LEU A 10 -25.32 -27.19 -14.39
CA LEU A 10 -24.96 -25.78 -14.23
C LEU A 10 -25.93 -25.14 -13.23
N LEU A 11 -25.52 -24.94 -11.98
CA LEU A 11 -26.25 -24.10 -11.03
C LEU A 11 -25.74 -22.67 -11.18
N VAL A 12 -26.43 -21.85 -11.97
CA VAL A 12 -26.15 -20.41 -12.03
C VAL A 12 -26.80 -19.75 -10.82
N ALA A 13 -26.02 -19.55 -9.77
CA ALA A 13 -26.30 -18.56 -8.74
C ALA A 13 -25.13 -17.56 -8.74
N ALA A 14 -25.43 -16.31 -9.09
CA ALA A 14 -24.57 -15.12 -9.00
C ALA A 14 -23.03 -15.35 -9.07
N GLY A 15 -22.51 -15.49 -10.30
CA GLY A 15 -21.14 -15.07 -10.63
C GLY A 15 -19.95 -15.89 -10.11
N LEU A 16 -20.15 -17.14 -9.67
CA LEU A 16 -19.06 -18.03 -9.26
C LEU A 16 -19.04 -19.29 -10.15
N ILE A 17 -17.99 -19.47 -10.97
CA ILE A 17 -17.71 -20.75 -11.62
C ILE A 17 -16.60 -21.43 -10.82
N LEU A 18 -16.88 -22.65 -10.35
CA LEU A 18 -15.88 -23.49 -9.70
C LEU A 18 -15.16 -24.30 -10.79
N VAL A 19 -13.92 -23.94 -11.13
CA VAL A 19 -13.08 -24.77 -12.00
C VAL A 19 -12.26 -25.70 -11.11
N LEU A 20 -12.49 -27.01 -11.23
CA LEU A 20 -11.68 -28.03 -10.57
C LEU A 20 -10.39 -28.20 -11.39
N THR A 21 -9.24 -27.89 -10.81
CA THR A 21 -7.93 -28.26 -11.37
C THR A 21 -7.58 -29.71 -11.02
N GLU A 22 -6.68 -30.34 -11.78
CA GLU A 22 -6.28 -31.76 -11.62
C GLU A 22 -5.76 -32.16 -10.22
N LYS A 23 -5.61 -31.19 -9.29
CA LYS A 23 -5.24 -31.43 -7.88
C LYS A 23 -6.34 -31.11 -6.86
N GLY A 24 -7.61 -31.01 -7.28
CA GLY A 24 -8.74 -30.96 -6.35
C GLY A 24 -8.84 -29.70 -5.49
N GLN A 25 -8.11 -28.62 -5.84
CA GLN A 25 -8.34 -27.30 -5.25
C GLN A 25 -9.21 -26.48 -6.21
N ALA A 26 -10.43 -26.20 -5.77
CA ALA A 26 -11.29 -25.19 -6.37
C ALA A 26 -10.67 -23.82 -6.12
N VAL A 27 -10.02 -23.25 -7.13
CA VAL A 27 -9.74 -21.82 -7.14
C VAL A 27 -10.97 -21.13 -7.74
N PRO A 28 -11.63 -20.22 -7.01
CA PRO A 28 -12.72 -19.45 -7.59
C PRO A 28 -12.14 -18.54 -8.67
N GLU A 29 -12.39 -18.88 -9.94
CA GLU A 29 -12.16 -17.95 -11.05
C GLU A 29 -13.35 -17.01 -11.15
N PHE A 30 -13.07 -15.72 -11.04
CA PHE A 30 -14.06 -14.69 -11.25
C PHE A 30 -13.95 -14.18 -12.68
N LEU A 31 -14.95 -14.49 -13.50
CA LEU A 31 -15.09 -13.92 -14.85
C LEU A 31 -15.92 -12.63 -14.78
N GLY A 32 -15.29 -11.47 -15.00
CA GLY A 32 -15.98 -10.18 -15.15
C GLY A 32 -15.42 -9.03 -14.31
N THR A 33 -15.97 -7.84 -14.52
CA THR A 33 -15.62 -6.62 -13.76
C THR A 33 -16.14 -6.70 -12.33
N ARG A 34 -15.30 -6.32 -11.35
CA ARG A 34 -15.66 -6.32 -9.93
C ARG A 34 -15.42 -4.94 -9.31
N LEU A 35 -16.41 -4.45 -8.58
CA LEU A 35 -16.25 -3.27 -7.75
C LEU A 35 -15.45 -3.63 -6.49
N VAL A 36 -14.31 -2.97 -6.30
CA VAL A 36 -13.42 -3.19 -5.16
C VAL A 36 -13.85 -2.35 -3.95
N SER A 37 -14.23 -1.09 -4.18
CA SER A 37 -14.69 -0.10 -3.19
C SER A 37 -16.15 -0.33 -2.78
N ILE A 38 -16.43 -1.45 -2.12
CA ILE A 38 -17.77 -1.83 -1.64
C ILE A 38 -17.74 -2.01 -0.12
N VAL A 39 -18.84 -1.68 0.55
CA VAL A 39 -18.99 -1.85 2.00
C VAL A 39 -18.95 -3.34 2.39
N ASN A 40 -18.38 -3.64 3.56
CA ASN A 40 -18.45 -4.98 4.16
C ASN A 40 -19.92 -5.45 4.28
N GLY A 41 -20.23 -6.61 3.71
CA GLY A 41 -21.60 -7.13 3.66
C GLY A 41 -22.44 -6.66 2.47
N GLY A 42 -21.87 -5.84 1.59
CA GLY A 42 -22.52 -5.33 0.38
C GLY A 42 -23.10 -3.92 0.54
N GLY A 43 -23.27 -3.21 -0.57
CA GLY A 43 -23.74 -1.83 -0.61
C GLY A 43 -22.70 -0.85 -1.12
N ALA A 44 -23.16 0.22 -1.77
CA ALA A 44 -22.27 1.23 -2.35
C ALA A 44 -21.52 2.02 -1.26
N SER A 45 -20.26 2.35 -1.53
CA SER A 45 -19.55 3.37 -0.77
C SER A 45 -20.19 4.75 -1.01
N ASN A 46 -20.02 5.67 -0.06
CA ASN A 46 -20.61 7.02 -0.12
C ASN A 46 -19.59 8.12 -0.47
N GLY A 47 -18.44 7.76 -1.02
CA GLY A 47 -17.37 8.68 -1.39
C GLY A 47 -16.49 8.11 -2.48
N ASP A 48 -15.73 9.01 -3.12
CA ASP A 48 -14.82 8.67 -4.21
C ASP A 48 -13.69 7.75 -3.72
N SER A 49 -13.26 6.86 -4.61
CA SER A 49 -12.10 5.99 -4.40
C SER A 49 -11.16 6.08 -5.60
N SER A 50 -9.86 6.13 -5.34
CA SER A 50 -8.82 6.39 -6.35
C SER A 50 -7.54 5.59 -6.06
N TYR A 51 -6.58 5.66 -6.98
CA TYR A 51 -5.25 5.03 -6.92
C TYR A 51 -5.26 3.58 -6.41
N PRO A 52 -5.95 2.66 -7.13
CA PRO A 52 -5.90 1.26 -6.78
C PRO A 52 -4.55 0.64 -7.15
N ASP A 53 -4.10 -0.31 -6.34
CA ASP A 53 -2.98 -1.20 -6.66
C ASP A 53 -3.29 -2.63 -6.17
N SER A 54 -2.63 -3.65 -6.73
CA SER A 54 -2.93 -5.05 -6.42
C SER A 54 -1.70 -5.91 -6.26
N SER A 55 -1.73 -6.80 -5.26
CA SER A 55 -0.73 -7.89 -5.12
C SER A 55 -0.67 -8.74 -6.40
N HIS A 56 0.43 -9.46 -6.64
CA HIS A 56 0.62 -10.31 -7.83
C HIS A 56 -0.51 -11.31 -8.09
N SER A 57 -1.13 -11.82 -7.02
CA SER A 57 -2.25 -12.76 -7.12
C SER A 57 -3.60 -12.11 -7.42
N GLY A 58 -3.68 -10.77 -7.39
CA GLY A 58 -4.92 -10.01 -7.41
C GLY A 58 -5.81 -10.20 -6.17
N ARG A 59 -5.37 -10.99 -5.18
CA ARG A 59 -6.15 -11.25 -3.97
C ARG A 59 -6.31 -10.01 -3.11
N TYR A 60 -5.26 -9.22 -2.97
CA TYR A 60 -5.28 -8.01 -2.17
C TYR A 60 -5.25 -6.80 -3.10
N VAL A 61 -6.25 -5.95 -2.99
CA VAL A 61 -6.34 -4.69 -3.71
C VAL A 61 -6.38 -3.56 -2.70
N VAL A 62 -5.43 -2.65 -2.79
CA VAL A 62 -5.37 -1.43 -1.97
C VAL A 62 -5.91 -0.26 -2.77
N PHE A 63 -6.47 0.73 -2.09
CA PHE A 63 -7.00 1.95 -2.70
C PHE A 63 -7.18 3.03 -1.63
N GLU A 64 -7.19 4.29 -2.03
CA GLU A 64 -7.60 5.38 -1.14
C GLU A 64 -9.09 5.68 -1.32
N SER A 65 -9.75 6.21 -0.27
CA SER A 65 -11.16 6.57 -0.35
C SER A 65 -11.54 7.68 0.62
N ASN A 66 -12.49 8.51 0.19
CA ASN A 66 -13.17 9.53 1.01
C ASN A 66 -14.46 8.99 1.67
N ALA A 67 -14.79 7.72 1.45
CA ALA A 67 -16.05 7.13 1.90
C ALA A 67 -16.00 6.75 3.39
N THR A 68 -16.91 7.34 4.17
CA THR A 68 -17.03 7.12 5.63
C THR A 68 -17.74 5.82 6.01
N ASN A 69 -18.20 5.05 5.03
CA ASN A 69 -19.01 3.85 5.26
C ASN A 69 -18.34 2.55 4.79
N LEU A 70 -17.11 2.58 4.28
CA LEU A 70 -16.40 1.36 3.85
C LEU A 70 -16.12 0.42 5.02
N VAL A 71 -15.81 0.99 6.18
CA VAL A 71 -15.65 0.27 7.46
C VAL A 71 -16.37 1.04 8.57
N GLY A 72 -16.83 0.32 9.60
CA GLY A 72 -17.41 0.98 10.78
C GLY A 72 -16.36 1.81 11.54
N GLY A 73 -16.77 2.96 12.06
CA GLY A 73 -15.88 3.83 12.85
C GLY A 73 -14.98 4.75 12.00
N ASP A 74 -15.31 4.96 10.74
CA ASP A 74 -14.62 5.89 9.86
C ASP A 74 -15.27 7.29 9.90
N SER A 75 -14.91 8.06 10.93
CA SER A 75 -15.58 9.32 11.28
C SER A 75 -14.64 10.53 11.31
N ASN A 76 -13.38 10.37 10.89
CA ASN A 76 -12.37 11.43 10.84
C ASN A 76 -12.58 12.40 9.66
N GLY A 77 -13.37 12.01 8.64
CA GLY A 77 -13.73 12.86 7.50
C GLY A 77 -12.56 13.18 6.57
N VAL A 78 -11.48 12.39 6.61
CA VAL A 78 -10.31 12.54 5.75
C VAL A 78 -10.18 11.33 4.81
N THR A 79 -9.36 11.46 3.77
CA THR A 79 -9.04 10.33 2.90
C THR A 79 -8.26 9.27 3.68
N ASP A 80 -8.67 8.02 3.56
CA ASP A 80 -8.05 6.88 4.22
C ASP A 80 -7.61 5.81 3.21
N VAL A 81 -6.63 5.01 3.61
CA VAL A 81 -6.14 3.89 2.81
C VAL A 81 -6.85 2.61 3.23
N PHE A 82 -7.36 1.88 2.25
CA PHE A 82 -8.09 0.64 2.46
C PHE A 82 -7.46 -0.53 1.70
N LEU A 83 -7.73 -1.74 2.18
CA LEU A 83 -7.43 -3.00 1.49
C LEU A 83 -8.69 -3.84 1.39
N ARG A 84 -8.94 -4.36 0.20
CA ARG A 84 -9.93 -5.40 -0.07
C ARG A 84 -9.25 -6.76 -0.22
N ASP A 85 -9.69 -7.74 0.57
CA ASP A 85 -9.38 -9.15 0.32
C ASP A 85 -10.45 -9.73 -0.62
N MET A 86 -10.05 -10.05 -1.85
CA MET A 86 -10.93 -10.51 -2.92
C MET A 86 -11.46 -11.94 -2.70
N ILE A 87 -10.88 -12.69 -1.77
CA ILE A 87 -11.39 -14.01 -1.37
C ILE A 87 -12.46 -13.84 -0.29
N THR A 88 -12.13 -13.14 0.80
CA THR A 88 -13.06 -12.98 1.94
C THR A 88 -14.10 -11.91 1.71
N GLN A 89 -13.92 -11.06 0.69
CA GLN A 89 -14.73 -9.90 0.37
C GLN A 89 -14.74 -8.82 1.46
N ASN A 90 -13.82 -8.88 2.43
CA ASN A 90 -13.69 -7.89 3.50
C ASN A 90 -12.82 -6.69 3.09
N VAL A 91 -13.18 -5.51 3.57
CA VAL A 91 -12.44 -4.25 3.53
C VAL A 91 -11.84 -3.95 4.90
N TYR A 92 -10.59 -3.49 4.91
CA TYR A 92 -9.84 -3.09 6.10
C TYR A 92 -9.23 -1.69 5.89
N ARG A 93 -9.39 -0.76 6.84
CA ARG A 93 -8.67 0.53 6.84
C ARG A 93 -7.24 0.34 7.34
N LEU A 94 -6.24 0.64 6.52
CA LEU A 94 -4.81 0.44 6.82
C LEU A 94 -4.13 1.68 7.39
N SER A 95 -4.66 2.88 7.15
CA SER A 95 -4.21 4.16 7.73
C SER A 95 -4.55 4.27 9.22
N ARG A 96 -3.91 3.42 10.03
CA ARG A 96 -4.13 3.31 11.47
C ARG A 96 -2.82 3.04 12.21
N HIS A 97 -2.78 3.46 13.46
CA HIS A 97 -1.74 3.08 14.41
C HIS A 97 -1.75 1.56 14.67
N SER A 98 -0.63 1.00 15.12
CA SER A 98 -0.49 -0.43 15.44
C SER A 98 -1.48 -0.93 16.50
N ASN A 99 -2.02 -0.04 17.35
CA ASN A 99 -3.05 -0.35 18.34
C ASN A 99 -4.49 -0.31 17.77
N GLY A 100 -4.67 -0.05 16.48
CA GLY A 100 -5.95 0.03 15.80
C GLY A 100 -6.57 1.43 15.72
N THR A 101 -5.99 2.44 16.38
CA THR A 101 -6.48 3.82 16.35
C THR A 101 -6.37 4.41 14.94
N ALA A 102 -7.42 5.07 14.45
CA ALA A 102 -7.43 5.72 13.14
C ALA A 102 -6.36 6.82 13.04
N GLY A 103 -5.82 7.02 11.83
CA GLY A 103 -5.07 8.23 11.50
C GLY A 103 -5.94 9.48 11.67
N ASN A 104 -5.33 10.55 12.18
CA ASN A 104 -5.98 11.85 12.37
C ASN A 104 -5.78 12.82 11.19
N GLY A 105 -5.19 12.35 10.09
CA GLY A 105 -4.90 13.11 8.88
C GLY A 105 -5.02 12.25 7.63
N ALA A 106 -5.09 12.89 6.46
CA ALA A 106 -5.29 12.20 5.20
C ALA A 106 -4.14 11.25 4.86
N SER A 107 -4.47 10.06 4.36
CA SER A 107 -3.54 9.04 3.88
C SER A 107 -3.86 8.66 2.44
N GLN A 108 -2.84 8.58 1.59
CA GLN A 108 -3.02 8.57 0.14
C GLN A 108 -1.97 7.71 -0.57
N ARG A 109 -2.18 7.46 -1.86
CA ARG A 109 -1.23 6.76 -2.77
C ARG A 109 -0.75 5.41 -2.22
N PRO A 110 -1.66 4.48 -1.90
CA PRO A 110 -1.23 3.19 -1.41
C PRO A 110 -0.67 2.32 -2.52
N VAL A 111 0.37 1.55 -2.19
CA VAL A 111 0.98 0.50 -3.02
C VAL A 111 1.14 -0.76 -2.18
N VAL A 112 1.10 -1.94 -2.81
CA VAL A 112 1.10 -3.21 -2.09
C VAL A 112 2.20 -4.16 -2.58
N SER A 113 2.90 -4.81 -1.65
CA SER A 113 3.93 -5.81 -1.97
C SER A 113 3.34 -6.99 -2.75
N GLY A 114 4.22 -7.72 -3.44
CA GLY A 114 3.82 -8.78 -4.34
C GLY A 114 2.99 -9.89 -3.70
N ASP A 115 3.26 -10.21 -2.43
CA ASP A 115 2.50 -11.17 -1.62
C ASP A 115 1.27 -10.57 -0.91
N GLY A 116 1.11 -9.25 -0.96
CA GLY A 116 0.04 -8.52 -0.28
C GLY A 116 0.25 -8.29 1.21
N ARG A 117 1.45 -8.55 1.74
CA ARG A 117 1.73 -8.40 3.16
C ARG A 117 1.98 -6.96 3.58
N TYR A 118 2.78 -6.24 2.81
CA TYR A 118 3.23 -4.89 3.15
C TYR A 118 2.51 -3.87 2.26
N ILE A 119 2.01 -2.81 2.88
CA ILE A 119 1.33 -1.73 2.17
C ILE A 119 2.05 -0.44 2.52
N ALA A 120 2.63 0.22 1.53
CA ALA A 120 3.22 1.54 1.70
C ALA A 120 2.23 2.63 1.29
N PHE A 121 2.24 3.77 1.99
CA PHE A 121 1.40 4.93 1.69
C PHE A 121 2.03 6.17 2.35
N HIS A 122 1.68 7.37 1.87
CA HIS A 122 2.03 8.60 2.60
C HIS A 122 0.84 9.13 3.40
N SER A 123 1.12 9.84 4.49
CA SER A 123 0.09 10.36 5.39
C SER A 123 0.49 11.67 6.04
N ALA A 124 -0.47 12.58 6.17
CA ALA A 124 -0.37 13.80 6.97
C ALA A 124 -0.80 13.58 8.44
N ALA A 125 -1.12 12.34 8.83
CA ALA A 125 -1.51 11.99 10.18
C ALA A 125 -0.30 12.00 11.13
N THR A 126 -0.45 12.61 12.29
CA THR A 126 0.59 12.74 13.33
C THR A 126 0.54 11.64 14.40
N ASN A 127 -0.32 10.64 14.21
CA ASN A 127 -0.61 9.61 15.22
C ASN A 127 -0.55 8.17 14.68
N LEU A 128 0.01 7.95 13.48
CA LEU A 128 0.15 6.61 12.92
C LEU A 128 1.28 5.79 13.56
N VAL A 129 2.24 6.47 14.19
CA VAL A 129 3.28 5.89 15.02
C VAL A 129 3.50 6.76 16.26
N ASP A 130 3.97 6.15 17.34
CA ASP A 130 4.38 6.89 18.52
C ASP A 130 5.58 7.80 18.21
N GLY A 131 5.56 9.00 18.78
CA GLY A 131 6.67 9.95 18.66
C GLY A 131 6.78 10.63 17.30
N ASP A 132 5.74 10.62 16.46
CA ASP A 132 5.70 11.48 15.29
C ASP A 132 5.59 12.97 15.71
N THR A 133 6.58 13.78 15.35
CA THR A 133 6.77 15.13 15.88
C THR A 133 7.19 16.17 14.84
N ASN A 134 7.41 15.75 13.59
CA ASN A 134 7.92 16.64 12.54
C ASN A 134 6.82 17.51 11.90
N ASN A 135 5.53 17.21 12.14
CA ASN A 135 4.38 17.86 11.50
C ASN A 135 4.48 17.88 9.96
N ALA A 136 5.07 16.85 9.36
CA ALA A 136 5.24 16.71 7.92
C ALA A 136 4.44 15.52 7.39
N THR A 137 4.16 15.51 6.07
CA THR A 137 3.69 14.28 5.44
C THR A 137 4.82 13.26 5.46
N ASP A 138 4.53 12.07 5.96
CA ASP A 138 5.49 10.99 6.10
C ASP A 138 5.06 9.77 5.30
N VAL A 139 6.03 8.93 4.94
CA VAL A 139 5.79 7.64 4.29
C VAL A 139 5.78 6.55 5.35
N TYR A 140 4.75 5.72 5.31
CA TYR A 140 4.50 4.63 6.25
C TYR A 140 4.41 3.29 5.52
N VAL A 141 4.69 2.21 6.25
CA VAL A 141 4.40 0.84 5.85
C VAL A 141 3.54 0.17 6.91
N HIS A 142 2.44 -0.44 6.49
CA HIS A 142 1.61 -1.32 7.31
C HIS A 142 1.89 -2.78 6.98
N ASP A 143 2.28 -3.58 7.98
CA ASP A 143 2.37 -5.03 7.88
C ASP A 143 1.01 -5.65 8.23
N ARG A 144 0.29 -6.12 7.22
CA ARG A 144 -1.05 -6.71 7.36
C ARG A 144 -1.07 -7.92 8.30
N LEU A 145 0.01 -8.69 8.39
CA LEU A 145 0.03 -9.90 9.21
C LEU A 145 0.20 -9.59 10.69
N THR A 146 1.05 -8.62 11.02
CA THR A 146 1.35 -8.25 12.42
C THR A 146 0.48 -7.09 12.91
N GLY A 147 -0.17 -6.37 11.99
CA GLY A 147 -0.93 -5.15 12.28
C GLY A 147 -0.04 -3.95 12.60
N GLN A 148 1.27 -4.05 12.43
CA GLN A 148 2.22 -3.00 12.78
C GLN A 148 2.30 -1.94 11.67
N THR A 149 2.29 -0.67 12.08
CA THR A 149 2.57 0.49 11.21
C THR A 149 3.93 1.06 11.60
N SER A 150 4.75 1.40 10.61
CA SER A 150 6.08 1.98 10.83
C SER A 150 6.36 3.08 9.82
N ARG A 151 6.99 4.17 10.26
CA ARG A 151 7.46 5.23 9.36
C ARG A 151 8.75 4.79 8.66
N VAL A 152 8.82 5.01 7.35
CA VAL A 152 10.00 4.69 6.51
C VAL A 152 10.66 5.93 5.92
N SER A 153 10.02 7.11 5.96
CA SER A 153 10.65 8.41 5.70
C SER A 153 11.58 8.84 6.85
N VAL A 154 12.60 8.03 7.10
CA VAL A 154 13.60 8.24 8.15
C VAL A 154 15.00 8.15 7.56
N ALA A 155 15.94 8.88 8.15
CA ALA A 155 17.35 8.75 7.85
C ALA A 155 17.89 7.40 8.35
N THR A 156 19.08 7.01 7.87
CA THR A 156 19.83 5.91 8.49
C THR A 156 20.04 6.22 9.98
N GLY A 157 19.53 5.35 10.87
CA GLY A 157 19.52 5.58 12.32
C GLY A 157 18.17 6.04 12.89
N GLY A 158 17.14 6.20 12.05
CA GLY A 158 15.74 6.38 12.47
C GLY A 158 15.30 7.82 12.75
N ALA A 159 16.15 8.81 12.47
CA ALA A 159 15.76 10.22 12.57
C ALA A 159 14.67 10.54 11.52
N GLN A 160 13.63 11.25 11.92
CA GLN A 160 12.50 11.63 11.04
C GLN A 160 12.98 12.55 9.92
N ALA A 161 12.36 12.46 8.74
CA ALA A 161 12.49 13.50 7.72
C ALA A 161 12.14 14.87 8.31
N ASN A 162 12.95 15.89 8.00
CA ASN A 162 12.73 17.28 8.44
C ASN A 162 11.84 18.08 7.48
N ALA A 163 11.32 17.44 6.43
CA ALA A 163 10.38 18.00 5.48
C ALA A 163 9.51 16.86 4.89
N PRO A 164 8.42 17.19 4.16
CA PRO A 164 7.49 16.19 3.66
C PRO A 164 8.09 15.17 2.68
N SER A 165 7.54 13.96 2.70
CA SER A 165 7.87 12.82 1.84
C SER A 165 6.61 12.20 1.25
N TYR A 166 6.66 11.76 -0.02
CA TYR A 166 5.46 11.39 -0.79
C TYR A 166 5.71 10.26 -1.79
N ASP A 167 4.60 9.76 -2.36
CA ASP A 167 4.51 8.81 -3.47
C ASP A 167 5.45 7.61 -3.32
N PRO A 168 5.20 6.74 -2.32
CA PRO A 168 5.99 5.54 -2.16
C PRO A 168 5.74 4.54 -3.29
N ASP A 169 6.76 3.74 -3.58
CA ASP A 169 6.64 2.49 -4.32
C ASP A 169 7.38 1.37 -3.56
N ILE A 170 7.00 0.10 -3.77
CA ILE A 170 7.45 -1.03 -2.94
C ILE A 170 7.84 -2.25 -3.77
N SER A 171 9.02 -2.80 -3.50
CA SER A 171 9.49 -4.07 -4.08
C SER A 171 8.58 -5.26 -3.71
N ALA A 172 8.63 -6.33 -4.50
CA ALA A 172 7.71 -7.46 -4.36
C ALA A 172 7.82 -8.19 -3.02
N ASP A 173 9.02 -8.25 -2.44
CA ASP A 173 9.26 -8.82 -1.10
C ASP A 173 8.97 -7.83 0.05
N GLY A 174 8.64 -6.58 -0.30
CA GLY A 174 8.36 -5.48 0.60
C GLY A 174 9.59 -4.90 1.30
N ARG A 175 10.81 -5.29 0.92
CA ARG A 175 12.04 -4.87 1.60
C ARG A 175 12.41 -3.44 1.29
N TYR A 176 12.42 -3.09 0.01
CA TYR A 176 12.82 -1.77 -0.47
C TYR A 176 11.59 -0.92 -0.75
N ILE A 177 11.59 0.29 -0.19
CA ILE A 177 10.58 1.31 -0.45
C ILE A 177 11.28 2.51 -1.05
N THR A 178 10.88 2.89 -2.26
CA THR A 178 11.25 4.18 -2.84
C THR A 178 10.26 5.24 -2.47
N PHE A 179 10.69 6.49 -2.32
CA PHE A 179 9.83 7.66 -2.15
C PHE A 179 10.62 8.91 -2.53
N TRP A 180 9.92 10.02 -2.80
CA TRP A 180 10.60 11.31 -2.95
C TRP A 180 10.37 12.18 -1.72
N SER A 181 11.33 13.05 -1.42
CA SER A 181 11.30 13.89 -0.22
C SER A 181 11.93 15.25 -0.45
N LEU A 182 11.40 16.26 0.23
CA LEU A 182 11.98 17.60 0.34
C LEU A 182 13.02 17.70 1.48
N ALA A 183 13.25 16.62 2.20
CA ALA A 183 14.00 16.61 3.45
C ALA A 183 15.51 16.53 3.23
N SER A 184 16.23 17.51 3.76
CA SER A 184 17.70 17.60 3.64
C SER A 184 18.47 16.67 4.60
N ASN A 185 17.78 15.89 5.43
CA ASN A 185 18.39 15.08 6.47
C ASN A 185 18.26 13.56 6.28
N LEU A 186 17.72 13.08 5.17
CA LEU A 186 17.52 11.65 4.93
C LEU A 186 18.78 10.93 4.46
N ALA A 187 19.67 11.64 3.78
CA ALA A 187 20.98 11.14 3.37
C ALA A 187 22.08 12.18 3.64
N THR A 188 23.32 11.71 3.75
CA THR A 188 24.46 12.61 3.87
C THR A 188 24.60 13.47 2.62
N LEU A 189 24.93 14.75 2.81
CA LEU A 189 25.20 15.71 1.73
C LEU A 189 23.99 16.01 0.84
N ASP A 190 22.78 15.95 1.39
CA ASP A 190 21.59 16.49 0.75
C ASP A 190 21.42 17.98 1.07
N ASN A 191 22.01 18.83 0.22
CA ASN A 191 22.16 20.26 0.48
C ASN A 191 21.75 21.14 -0.72
N ASN A 192 21.09 20.57 -1.73
CA ASN A 192 20.69 21.32 -2.93
C ASN A 192 19.37 22.08 -2.73
N GLY A 193 18.60 21.79 -1.67
CA GLY A 193 17.28 22.38 -1.43
C GLY A 193 16.24 21.95 -2.44
N LYS A 194 16.42 20.78 -3.05
CA LYS A 194 15.53 20.18 -4.06
C LYS A 194 14.93 18.90 -3.52
N SER A 195 13.82 18.49 -4.13
CA SER A 195 13.28 17.15 -3.87
C SER A 195 14.17 16.09 -4.50
N ASP A 196 14.43 15.03 -3.75
CA ASP A 196 15.27 13.91 -4.15
C ASP A 196 14.53 12.59 -3.97
N VAL A 197 14.97 11.56 -4.71
CA VAL A 197 14.45 10.20 -4.59
C VAL A 197 15.33 9.39 -3.65
N PHE A 198 14.68 8.72 -2.71
CA PHE A 198 15.31 7.87 -1.72
C PHE A 198 14.81 6.42 -1.81
N VAL A 199 15.65 5.49 -1.37
CA VAL A 199 15.30 4.10 -1.09
C VAL A 199 15.54 3.85 0.39
N HIS A 200 14.53 3.33 1.08
CA HIS A 200 14.65 2.77 2.43
C HIS A 200 14.66 1.24 2.37
N ASP A 201 15.73 0.63 2.91
CA ASP A 201 15.81 -0.82 3.11
C ASP A 201 15.28 -1.18 4.51
N ARG A 202 14.06 -1.71 4.56
CA ARG A 202 13.40 -2.07 5.83
C ARG A 202 14.13 -3.12 6.65
N ASN A 203 14.97 -3.95 6.02
CA ASN A 203 15.68 -5.00 6.74
C ASN A 203 16.91 -4.43 7.48
N THR A 204 17.57 -3.43 6.91
CA THR A 204 18.78 -2.83 7.49
C THR A 204 18.51 -1.49 8.18
N GLY A 205 17.36 -0.86 7.92
CA GLY A 205 17.03 0.49 8.38
C GLY A 205 17.85 1.58 7.71
N GLN A 206 18.49 1.28 6.58
CA GLN A 206 19.31 2.24 5.84
C GLN A 206 18.48 2.99 4.80
N THR A 207 18.78 4.28 4.65
CA THR A 207 18.17 5.16 3.66
C THR A 207 19.25 5.75 2.77
N PHE A 208 19.06 5.64 1.46
CA PHE A 208 19.99 6.11 0.44
C PHE A 208 19.29 7.03 -0.56
N ARG A 209 19.95 8.11 -0.96
CA ARG A 209 19.53 8.90 -2.13
C ARG A 209 19.96 8.19 -3.41
N VAL A 210 19.04 8.01 -4.34
CA VAL A 210 19.29 7.35 -5.64
C VAL A 210 19.19 8.31 -6.83
N SER A 211 18.65 9.52 -6.66
CA SER A 211 18.70 10.62 -7.62
C SER A 211 20.09 11.29 -7.69
N VAL A 212 21.13 10.47 -7.91
CA VAL A 212 22.52 10.92 -8.01
C VAL A 212 23.08 10.68 -9.41
N ALA A 213 24.02 11.53 -9.82
CA ALA A 213 24.85 11.30 -10.99
C ALA A 213 25.72 10.04 -10.79
N SER A 214 26.27 9.50 -11.87
CA SER A 214 27.12 8.28 -11.84
C SER A 214 28.38 8.41 -10.97
N ASN A 215 28.80 9.63 -10.65
CA ASN A 215 29.89 9.94 -9.74
C ASN A 215 29.44 10.16 -8.27
N GLY A 216 28.16 9.92 -7.97
CA GLY A 216 27.55 10.08 -6.65
C GLY A 216 27.14 11.52 -6.29
N GLN A 217 27.30 12.49 -7.19
CA GLN A 217 26.87 13.86 -6.93
C GLN A 217 25.35 14.01 -7.04
N GLN A 218 24.77 14.83 -6.17
CA GLN A 218 23.34 15.14 -6.22
C GLN A 218 22.95 15.88 -7.50
N GLY A 219 21.72 15.66 -7.95
CA GLY A 219 21.08 16.50 -8.97
C GLY A 219 20.97 17.96 -8.52
N ASN A 220 20.82 18.86 -9.49
CA ASN A 220 20.64 20.30 -9.28
C ASN A 220 19.18 20.77 -9.43
N ASP A 221 18.26 19.84 -9.66
CA ASP A 221 16.83 20.10 -9.76
C ASP A 221 16.02 18.93 -9.18
N ASP A 222 14.71 19.13 -9.09
CA ASP A 222 13.77 18.20 -8.46
C ASP A 222 13.74 16.81 -9.13
N SER A 223 13.76 15.76 -8.30
CA SER A 223 13.50 14.37 -8.67
C SER A 223 12.28 13.84 -7.93
N SER A 224 11.30 13.31 -8.65
CA SER A 224 10.01 12.89 -8.08
C SER A 224 9.45 11.64 -8.76
N HIS A 225 8.37 11.10 -8.20
CA HIS A 225 7.63 9.94 -8.73
C HIS A 225 8.50 8.70 -8.99
N PRO A 226 9.20 8.20 -7.96
CA PRO A 226 10.04 7.03 -8.14
C PRO A 226 9.21 5.76 -8.35
N THR A 227 9.82 4.80 -9.02
CA THR A 227 9.30 3.42 -9.11
C THR A 227 10.43 2.46 -8.79
N ILE A 228 10.09 1.27 -8.30
CA ILE A 228 11.04 0.22 -7.99
C ILE A 228 10.62 -1.09 -8.67
N SER A 229 11.62 -1.83 -9.17
CA SER A 229 11.44 -3.17 -9.71
C SER A 229 11.01 -4.16 -8.62
N ASP A 230 10.34 -5.26 -9.03
CA ASP A 230 9.92 -6.32 -8.11
C ASP A 230 11.09 -6.91 -7.31
N ASP A 231 12.27 -7.03 -7.92
CA ASP A 231 13.48 -7.57 -7.28
C ASP A 231 14.30 -6.53 -6.51
N GLY A 232 13.85 -5.26 -6.51
CA GLY A 232 14.47 -4.17 -5.77
C GLY A 232 15.86 -3.78 -6.26
N ARG A 233 16.19 -4.08 -7.53
CA ARG A 233 17.49 -3.80 -8.16
C ARG A 233 17.39 -2.93 -9.39
#